data_AF-A0A7Y8IJH4-F1
#
_entry.id   AF-A0A7Y8IJH4-F1
#
_cell.length_a   1.000
_cell.length_b   1.000
_cell.length_c   1.000
_cell.angle_alpha   90.00
_cell.angle_beta   90.00
_cell.angle_gamma   90.00
#
_symmetry.space_group_name_H-M   'P 1'
#
loop_
_entity.id
_entity.type
_entity.pdbx_description
1 polymer ?
#
loop_
_entity_poly.entity_id
_entity_poly.type
_entity_poly.pdbx_seq_one_letter_code
_entity_poly.pdbx_strand_id
1 'polypeptide(L)'
;MKILKRISQILEKRPSSVDLKNVKDIYIYKYNTFREVLSHNNKFLESMMVIEEKLPFVEPDEIDNFHKEIVLMSEEVKEMVIKLNQISGGKYSDLLLKLTQINENLEECFKKIFFVLHENKSSVKQNTLAQTSKKTLDIKVPFYRQHKIIIEKGRVASKGIGIGKAFILKSEDNLNIFPAGAVLITKYSSSRYSPVLKNASAVVTDVGAVTVHLAAIAREAGVPMIVNTENATEIIKDGMEITVDAINGIIYDGKIQELEKIIVEQEHEKLTTDFDKELELLWKNIMPLNLTSSEDKDFCAENCKTLHDIARYTHQKVMEEIFGITNEFPAGIKTVKLTGIVPLAIYIIDLGDGISGQGSLKKISKQDILSMPLSAFINGLASIEWPEPRLPDFSGIMGMIARTASMSESEMAQMSEKSFAFISKDYMNFSINLGYHLSVIEALTGNNIIDNYIRFYFKGGGADFQRRIRRVDLIARVLKKLDFNVRITEDIINAILTKDNKESLLNKLDIIGKLTAYTKQLDVVMHDEGSTARHFEKFIKDYFPSC
;
A
#
# COMPACT_ATOMS: atom_id res chain seq x y z
N MET A 1 -27.40 -12.43 -19.98
CA MET A 1 -28.36 -12.95 -18.96
C MET A 1 -27.86 -14.16 -18.16
N LYS A 2 -27.35 -15.25 -18.77
CA LYS A 2 -26.84 -16.43 -18.01
C LYS A 2 -25.62 -16.14 -17.12
N ILE A 3 -24.68 -15.33 -17.58
CA ILE A 3 -23.47 -14.93 -16.83
C ILE A 3 -23.84 -14.07 -15.61
N LEU A 4 -24.63 -13.02 -15.80
CA LEU A 4 -25.13 -12.16 -14.71
C LEU A 4 -25.90 -12.94 -13.63
N LYS A 5 -26.69 -13.96 -14.02
CA LYS A 5 -27.41 -14.83 -13.07
C LYS A 5 -26.46 -15.73 -12.28
N ARG A 6 -25.39 -16.25 -12.91
CA ARG A 6 -24.31 -16.97 -12.24
C ARG A 6 -23.49 -16.07 -11.31
N ILE A 7 -23.20 -14.85 -11.74
CA ILE A 7 -22.52 -13.83 -10.92
C ILE A 7 -23.35 -13.50 -9.67
N SER A 8 -24.66 -13.27 -9.80
CA SER A 8 -25.57 -13.07 -8.65
C SER A 8 -25.51 -14.22 -7.65
N GLN A 9 -25.57 -15.47 -8.13
CA GLN A 9 -25.48 -16.66 -7.29
C GLN A 9 -24.12 -16.83 -6.59
N ILE A 10 -23.03 -16.39 -7.22
CA ILE A 10 -21.67 -16.39 -6.63
C ILE A 10 -21.56 -15.31 -5.55
N LEU A 11 -22.11 -14.12 -5.80
CA LEU A 11 -22.11 -13.00 -4.85
C LEU A 11 -23.06 -13.22 -3.66
N GLU A 12 -24.06 -14.11 -3.79
CA GLU A 12 -25.04 -14.44 -2.75
C GLU A 12 -24.57 -15.52 -1.75
N LYS A 13 -23.46 -16.24 -2.02
CA LYS A 13 -22.92 -17.25 -1.08
C LYS A 13 -22.35 -16.55 0.16
N ARG A 14 -23.18 -16.42 1.19
CA ARG A 14 -22.86 -15.85 2.51
C ARG A 14 -22.67 -16.98 3.54
N PRO A 15 -21.79 -16.80 4.54
CA PRO A 15 -21.66 -17.76 5.63
C PRO A 15 -22.98 -17.80 6.43
N SER A 16 -23.47 -18.99 6.73
CA SER A 16 -24.70 -19.22 7.52
C SER A 16 -24.55 -18.82 9.00
N SER A 17 -23.35 -18.49 9.46
CA SER A 17 -23.02 -18.13 10.85
C SER A 17 -23.10 -16.63 11.16
N VAL A 18 -23.31 -15.75 10.17
CA VAL A 18 -23.35 -14.28 10.37
C VAL A 18 -24.79 -13.83 10.59
N ASP A 19 -25.12 -13.37 11.81
CA ASP A 19 -26.41 -12.73 12.07
C ASP A 19 -26.38 -11.27 11.58
N LEU A 20 -26.86 -11.04 10.35
CA LEU A 20 -26.94 -9.71 9.75
C LEU A 20 -27.91 -8.75 10.46
N LYS A 21 -28.64 -9.19 11.49
CA LYS A 21 -29.40 -8.30 12.38
C LYS A 21 -28.48 -7.63 13.41
N ASN A 22 -27.31 -8.19 13.68
CA ASN A 22 -26.33 -7.65 14.61
C ASN A 22 -25.27 -6.85 13.85
N VAL A 23 -25.22 -5.54 14.10
CA VAL A 23 -24.28 -4.64 13.43
C VAL A 23 -22.83 -5.03 13.70
N LYS A 24 -22.49 -5.57 14.88
CA LYS A 24 -21.12 -6.03 15.16
C LYS A 24 -20.67 -7.15 14.22
N ASP A 25 -21.55 -8.11 13.94
CA ASP A 25 -21.22 -9.28 13.12
C ASP A 25 -21.01 -8.89 11.65
N ILE A 26 -21.69 -7.85 11.17
CA ILE A 26 -21.45 -7.26 9.84
C ILE A 26 -20.03 -6.71 9.74
N TYR A 27 -19.53 -6.02 10.78
CA TYR A 27 -18.20 -5.41 10.76
C TYR A 27 -17.11 -6.47 10.85
N ILE A 28 -17.30 -7.49 11.69
CA ILE A 28 -16.42 -8.67 11.76
C ILE A 28 -16.37 -9.35 10.39
N TYR A 29 -17.52 -9.58 9.76
CA TYR A 29 -17.58 -10.17 8.43
C TYR A 29 -16.81 -9.34 7.42
N LYS A 30 -17.06 -8.03 7.32
CA LYS A 30 -16.34 -7.14 6.40
C LYS A 30 -14.83 -7.15 6.65
N TYR A 31 -14.39 -7.10 7.90
CA TYR A 31 -12.97 -7.14 8.27
C TYR A 31 -12.31 -8.47 7.88
N ASN A 32 -12.98 -9.60 8.12
CA ASN A 32 -12.44 -10.91 7.74
C ASN A 32 -12.36 -11.06 6.22
N THR A 33 -13.42 -10.68 5.49
CA THR A 33 -13.43 -10.67 4.02
C THR A 33 -12.34 -9.75 3.45
N PHE A 34 -12.08 -8.61 4.09
CA PHE A 34 -10.97 -7.72 3.74
C PHE A 34 -9.60 -8.41 3.89
N ARG A 35 -9.37 -9.11 5.00
CA ARG A 35 -8.12 -9.86 5.23
C ARG A 35 -7.94 -10.97 4.20
N GLU A 36 -9.02 -11.60 3.77
CA GLU A 36 -8.98 -12.58 2.69
C GLU A 36 -8.58 -11.94 1.35
N VAL A 37 -9.10 -10.75 1.00
CA VAL A 37 -8.67 -10.02 -0.21
C VAL A 37 -7.17 -9.76 -0.18
N LEU A 38 -6.63 -9.31 0.95
CA LEU A 38 -5.19 -9.09 1.11
C LEU A 38 -4.40 -10.39 0.90
N SER A 39 -4.87 -11.49 1.49
CA SER A 39 -4.26 -12.81 1.31
C SER A 39 -4.21 -13.25 -0.16
N HIS A 40 -5.32 -13.12 -0.89
CA HIS A 40 -5.39 -13.42 -2.32
C HIS A 40 -4.47 -12.50 -3.15
N ASN A 41 -4.41 -11.21 -2.80
CA ASN A 41 -3.50 -10.26 -3.45
C ASN A 41 -2.03 -10.68 -3.27
N ASN A 42 -1.65 -11.13 -2.08
CA ASN A 42 -0.28 -11.59 -1.82
C ASN A 42 0.05 -12.84 -2.64
N LYS A 43 -0.84 -13.83 -2.70
CA LYS A 43 -0.68 -15.02 -3.55
C LYS A 43 -0.59 -14.69 -5.03
N PHE A 44 -1.38 -13.72 -5.50
CA PHE A 44 -1.31 -13.19 -6.86
C PHE A 44 0.09 -12.60 -7.13
N LEU A 45 0.59 -11.72 -6.26
CA LEU A 45 1.91 -11.09 -6.40
C LEU A 45 3.07 -12.10 -6.31
N GLU A 46 2.95 -13.13 -5.47
CA GLU A 46 3.93 -14.22 -5.37
C GLU A 46 3.95 -15.07 -6.64
N SER A 47 2.78 -15.52 -7.12
CA SER A 47 2.65 -16.27 -8.38
C SER A 47 3.22 -15.46 -9.54
N MET A 48 2.86 -14.18 -9.60
CA MET A 48 3.35 -13.24 -10.59
C MET A 48 4.87 -13.15 -10.62
N MET A 49 5.52 -13.04 -9.45
CA MET A 49 6.98 -13.00 -9.33
C MET A 49 7.65 -14.29 -9.84
N VAL A 50 7.08 -15.46 -9.52
CA VAL A 50 7.59 -16.75 -9.98
C VAL A 50 7.47 -16.90 -11.50
N ILE A 51 6.31 -16.54 -12.05
CA ILE A 51 6.04 -16.60 -13.48
C ILE A 51 6.97 -15.66 -14.25
N GLU A 52 7.20 -14.46 -13.72
CA GLU A 52 8.10 -13.46 -14.29
C GLU A 52 9.56 -13.93 -14.34
N GLU A 53 10.03 -14.59 -13.27
CA GLU A 53 11.37 -15.16 -13.22
C GLU A 53 11.56 -16.29 -14.24
N LYS A 54 10.51 -17.10 -14.47
CA LYS A 54 10.54 -18.22 -15.40
C LYS A 54 10.36 -17.80 -16.85
N LEU A 55 9.58 -16.75 -17.12
CA LEU A 55 9.13 -16.36 -18.47
C LEU A 55 10.24 -16.38 -19.55
N PRO A 56 11.44 -15.81 -19.33
CA PRO A 56 12.48 -15.79 -20.36
C PRO A 56 13.05 -17.17 -20.71
N PHE A 57 12.73 -18.18 -19.89
CA PHE A 57 13.29 -19.53 -19.95
C PHE A 57 12.20 -20.60 -20.12
N VAL A 58 10.94 -20.22 -20.31
CA VAL A 58 9.86 -21.20 -20.49
C VAL A 58 10.10 -21.96 -21.78
N GLU A 59 10.29 -23.27 -21.66
CA GLU A 59 10.48 -24.14 -22.82
C GLU A 59 9.12 -24.66 -23.35
N PRO A 60 9.03 -25.04 -24.65
CA PRO A 60 7.81 -25.56 -25.26
C PRO A 60 7.10 -26.69 -24.50
N ASP A 61 7.83 -27.57 -23.82
CA ASP A 61 7.31 -28.69 -23.04
C ASP A 61 6.76 -28.29 -21.67
N GLU A 62 7.05 -27.07 -21.19
CA GLU A 62 6.56 -26.54 -19.92
C GLU A 62 5.26 -25.75 -20.04
N ILE A 63 4.79 -25.47 -21.26
CA ILE A 63 3.62 -24.60 -21.52
C ILE A 63 2.34 -25.07 -20.82
N ASP A 64 2.09 -26.36 -20.73
CA ASP A 64 0.90 -26.88 -20.02
C ASP A 64 0.94 -26.54 -18.52
N ASN A 65 2.13 -26.56 -17.91
CA ASN A 65 2.31 -26.19 -16.51
C ASN A 65 2.23 -24.67 -16.34
N PHE A 66 2.85 -23.93 -17.26
CA PHE A 66 2.77 -22.46 -17.30
C PHE A 66 1.33 -21.96 -17.43
N HIS A 67 0.52 -22.61 -18.26
CA HIS A 67 -0.91 -22.32 -18.40
C HIS A 67 -1.66 -22.51 -17.09
N LYS A 68 -1.41 -23.62 -16.38
CA LYS A 68 -2.03 -23.88 -15.06
C LYS A 68 -1.64 -22.82 -14.03
N GLU A 69 -0.38 -22.36 -14.01
CA GLU A 69 0.09 -21.30 -13.12
C GLU A 69 -0.67 -19.98 -13.39
N ILE A 70 -0.86 -19.61 -14.67
CA ILE A 70 -1.62 -18.41 -15.05
C ILE A 70 -3.11 -18.54 -14.70
N VAL A 71 -3.71 -19.71 -14.88
CA VAL A 71 -5.11 -19.97 -14.48
C VAL A 71 -5.28 -19.83 -12.97
N LEU A 72 -4.36 -20.36 -12.17
CA LEU A 72 -4.39 -20.23 -10.72
C LEU A 72 -4.28 -18.75 -10.31
N MET A 73 -3.35 -18.01 -10.92
CA MET A 73 -3.19 -16.57 -10.68
C MET A 73 -4.47 -15.79 -11.01
N SER A 74 -5.16 -16.13 -12.11
CA SER A 74 -6.45 -15.52 -12.46
C SER A 74 -7.56 -15.83 -11.44
N GLU A 75 -7.58 -17.05 -10.89
CA GLU A 75 -8.54 -17.43 -9.85
C GLU A 75 -8.30 -16.64 -8.54
N GLU A 76 -7.05 -16.35 -8.19
CA GLU A 76 -6.74 -15.47 -7.05
C GLU A 76 -7.33 -14.06 -7.26
N VAL A 77 -7.17 -13.47 -8.46
CA VAL A 77 -7.76 -12.17 -8.81
C VAL A 77 -9.29 -12.21 -8.76
N LYS A 78 -9.91 -13.28 -9.27
CA LYS A 78 -11.35 -13.47 -9.24
C LYS A 78 -11.89 -13.52 -7.81
N GLU A 79 -11.22 -14.24 -6.93
CA GLU A 79 -11.59 -14.32 -5.52
C GLU A 79 -11.50 -12.96 -4.83
N MET A 80 -10.50 -12.13 -5.17
CA MET A 80 -10.45 -10.74 -4.70
C MET A 80 -11.69 -9.94 -5.15
N VAL A 81 -12.08 -10.04 -6.42
CA VAL A 81 -13.23 -9.30 -6.97
C VAL A 81 -14.56 -9.76 -6.33
N ILE A 82 -14.73 -11.07 -6.10
CA ILE A 82 -15.90 -11.62 -5.41
C ILE A 82 -16.00 -11.04 -4.00
N LYS A 83 -14.89 -11.07 -3.25
CA LYS A 83 -14.83 -10.58 -1.87
C LYS A 83 -14.99 -9.07 -1.75
N LEU A 84 -14.46 -8.29 -2.69
CA LEU A 84 -14.75 -6.85 -2.80
C LEU A 84 -16.26 -6.61 -2.91
N ASN A 85 -16.94 -7.35 -3.78
CA ASN A 85 -18.38 -7.23 -3.97
C ASN A 85 -19.19 -7.68 -2.74
N GLN A 86 -18.70 -8.65 -1.97
CA GLN A 86 -19.29 -9.02 -0.68
C GLN A 86 -19.20 -7.87 0.33
N ILE A 87 -18.07 -7.15 0.39
CA ILE A 87 -17.86 -5.98 1.27
C ILE A 87 -18.74 -4.80 0.82
N SER A 88 -18.81 -4.55 -0.48
CA SER A 88 -19.42 -3.34 -1.09
C SER A 88 -20.89 -3.52 -1.49
N GLY A 89 -21.50 -4.68 -1.25
CA GLY A 89 -22.87 -4.97 -1.65
C GLY A 89 -23.09 -5.05 -3.17
N GLY A 90 -22.11 -5.52 -3.93
CA GLY A 90 -22.23 -5.75 -5.38
C GLY A 90 -21.90 -4.55 -6.29
N LYS A 91 -21.48 -3.42 -5.69
CA LYS A 91 -21.10 -2.18 -6.38
C LYS A 91 -20.07 -2.34 -7.51
N TYR A 92 -19.22 -3.35 -7.46
CA TYR A 92 -18.12 -3.57 -8.41
C TYR A 92 -18.32 -4.86 -9.23
N SER A 93 -19.57 -5.27 -9.46
CA SER A 93 -19.88 -6.55 -10.12
C SER A 93 -19.43 -6.59 -11.58
N ASP A 94 -19.33 -5.44 -12.25
CA ASP A 94 -18.83 -5.32 -13.62
C ASP A 94 -17.35 -5.74 -13.78
N LEU A 95 -16.56 -5.72 -12.70
CA LEU A 95 -15.18 -6.23 -12.73
C LEU A 95 -15.13 -7.72 -13.08
N LEU A 96 -16.15 -8.51 -12.76
CA LEU A 96 -16.20 -9.92 -13.13
C LEU A 96 -16.38 -10.11 -14.64
N LEU A 97 -17.13 -9.22 -15.30
CA LEU A 97 -17.25 -9.22 -16.75
C LEU A 97 -15.92 -8.85 -17.40
N LYS A 98 -15.23 -7.84 -16.84
CA LYS A 98 -13.92 -7.42 -17.33
C LYS A 98 -12.86 -8.51 -17.17
N LEU A 99 -12.84 -9.17 -16.01
CA LEU A 99 -11.97 -10.32 -15.76
C LEU A 99 -12.25 -11.47 -16.74
N THR A 100 -13.52 -11.72 -17.05
CA THR A 100 -13.90 -12.74 -18.04
C THR A 100 -13.33 -12.41 -19.42
N GLN A 101 -13.42 -11.16 -19.88
CA GLN A 101 -12.83 -10.72 -21.15
C GLN A 101 -11.30 -10.89 -21.18
N ILE A 102 -10.61 -10.52 -20.09
CA ILE A 102 -9.15 -10.70 -20.00
C ILE A 102 -8.81 -12.18 -20.06
N ASN A 103 -9.53 -13.03 -19.33
CA ASN A 103 -9.30 -14.48 -19.35
C ASN A 103 -9.57 -15.09 -20.74
N GLU A 104 -10.59 -14.63 -21.46
CA GLU A 104 -10.86 -15.07 -22.84
C GLU A 104 -9.70 -14.70 -23.79
N ASN A 105 -9.13 -13.49 -23.64
CA ASN A 105 -7.95 -13.08 -24.40
C ASN A 105 -6.71 -13.92 -24.08
N LEU A 106 -6.50 -14.25 -22.79
CA LEU A 106 -5.39 -15.11 -22.37
C LEU A 106 -5.52 -16.52 -22.96
N GLU A 107 -6.72 -17.10 -22.93
CA GLU A 107 -7.00 -18.39 -23.56
C GLU A 107 -6.78 -18.36 -25.08
N GLU A 108 -7.07 -17.24 -25.75
CA GLU A 108 -6.76 -17.07 -27.16
C GLU A 108 -5.24 -17.06 -27.41
N CYS A 109 -4.46 -16.39 -26.56
CA CYS A 109 -3.00 -16.41 -26.63
C CYS A 109 -2.44 -17.82 -26.46
N PHE A 110 -2.94 -18.58 -25.47
CA PHE A 110 -2.54 -19.98 -25.30
C PHE A 110 -2.87 -20.84 -26.52
N LYS A 111 -4.04 -20.66 -27.14
CA LYS A 111 -4.37 -21.37 -28.39
C LYS A 111 -3.37 -21.09 -29.51
N LYS A 112 -2.91 -19.85 -29.65
CA LYS A 112 -1.87 -19.47 -30.63
C LYS A 112 -0.53 -20.13 -30.32
N ILE A 113 -0.11 -20.11 -29.05
CA ILE A 113 1.11 -20.80 -28.59
C ILE A 113 1.01 -22.30 -28.93
N PHE A 114 -0.07 -22.97 -28.54
CA PHE A 114 -0.27 -24.39 -28.84
C PHE A 114 -0.28 -24.68 -30.35
N PHE A 115 -0.88 -23.79 -31.15
CA PHE A 115 -0.87 -23.92 -32.62
C PHE A 115 0.56 -23.86 -33.19
N VAL A 116 1.38 -22.89 -32.77
CA VAL A 116 2.79 -22.78 -33.17
C VAL A 116 3.58 -24.03 -32.78
N LEU A 117 3.32 -24.60 -31.60
CA LEU A 117 3.97 -25.84 -31.17
C LEU A 117 3.54 -27.07 -32.00
N HIS A 118 2.29 -27.11 -32.45
CA HIS A 118 1.76 -28.20 -33.28
C HIS A 118 2.18 -28.09 -34.76
N GLU A 119 2.21 -26.90 -35.36
CA GLU A 119 2.71 -26.70 -36.73
C GLU A 119 4.18 -27.06 -36.84
N ASN A 120 5.00 -26.65 -35.88
CA ASN A 120 6.42 -27.00 -35.87
C ASN A 120 6.65 -28.52 -35.71
N LYS A 121 5.79 -29.25 -34.98
CA LYS A 121 5.84 -30.73 -34.96
C LYS A 121 5.55 -31.36 -36.33
N SER A 122 4.82 -30.68 -37.21
CA SER A 122 4.48 -31.13 -38.56
C SER A 122 5.63 -30.88 -39.57
N SER A 123 6.48 -29.88 -39.31
CA SER A 123 7.68 -29.56 -40.09
C SER A 123 8.95 -30.28 -39.60
N VAL A 124 8.94 -30.88 -38.40
CA VAL A 124 10.09 -31.57 -37.77
C VAL A 124 10.18 -33.06 -38.15
N LYS A 125 9.89 -33.40 -39.42
CA LYS A 125 10.41 -34.65 -40.03
C LYS A 125 11.64 -34.43 -40.93
N GLN A 126 12.14 -33.20 -41.08
CA GLN A 126 13.31 -32.93 -41.94
C GLN A 126 14.48 -32.14 -41.34
N ASN A 127 14.44 -31.67 -40.09
CA ASN A 127 15.61 -31.05 -39.45
C ASN A 127 15.91 -31.66 -38.08
N THR A 128 16.15 -32.97 -38.07
CA THR A 128 16.87 -33.62 -36.97
C THR A 128 18.36 -33.35 -37.20
N LEU A 129 18.94 -32.41 -36.44
CA LEU A 129 20.38 -32.11 -36.20
C LEU A 129 20.68 -30.60 -36.19
N ALA A 130 20.01 -29.81 -35.35
CA ALA A 130 20.51 -28.48 -34.96
C ALA A 130 19.95 -27.93 -33.62
N GLN A 131 19.12 -28.68 -32.89
CA GLN A 131 18.59 -28.26 -31.58
C GLN A 131 19.26 -29.06 -30.47
N THR A 132 20.56 -28.82 -30.30
CA THR A 132 21.29 -29.28 -29.11
C THR A 132 21.26 -28.15 -28.08
N SER A 133 20.37 -28.31 -27.11
CA SER A 133 20.40 -27.70 -25.77
C SER A 133 20.66 -26.19 -25.68
N LYS A 134 19.58 -25.39 -25.58
CA LYS A 134 19.52 -24.35 -24.54
C LYS A 134 19.45 -25.07 -23.19
N LYS A 135 20.59 -25.63 -22.77
CA LYS A 135 20.77 -26.06 -21.38
C LYS A 135 20.61 -24.78 -20.58
N THR A 136 19.75 -24.78 -19.56
CA THR A 136 19.59 -23.72 -18.57
C THR A 136 20.92 -22.98 -18.42
N LEU A 137 21.04 -21.80 -19.02
CA LEU A 137 22.15 -20.92 -18.72
C LEU A 137 21.82 -20.41 -17.33
N ASP A 138 22.14 -21.22 -16.32
CA ASP A 138 22.62 -20.71 -15.05
C ASP A 138 23.81 -19.84 -15.42
N ILE A 139 23.54 -18.59 -15.79
CA ILE A 139 24.57 -17.58 -15.96
C ILE A 139 25.09 -17.37 -14.55
N LYS A 140 26.04 -18.20 -14.15
CA LYS A 140 26.87 -17.99 -12.97
C LYS A 140 27.70 -16.76 -13.29
N VAL A 141 27.11 -15.59 -13.05
CA VAL A 141 27.84 -14.33 -13.04
C VAL A 141 28.91 -14.48 -11.98
N PRO A 142 30.20 -14.57 -12.36
CA PRO A 142 31.24 -14.81 -11.40
C PRO A 142 31.22 -13.71 -10.36
N PHE A 143 31.31 -14.10 -9.08
CA PHE A 143 31.45 -13.12 -8.04
C PHE A 143 32.86 -12.54 -8.07
N TYR A 144 32.99 -11.28 -8.49
CA TYR A 144 34.30 -10.65 -8.70
C TYR A 144 34.83 -9.97 -7.43
N ARG A 145 35.31 -10.79 -6.48
CA ARG A 145 35.87 -10.35 -5.18
C ARG A 145 37.02 -9.35 -5.28
N GLN A 146 37.71 -9.30 -6.43
CA GLN A 146 38.82 -8.37 -6.61
C GLN A 146 38.38 -6.90 -6.76
N HIS A 147 37.09 -6.64 -7.06
CA HIS A 147 36.57 -5.29 -7.12
C HIS A 147 36.01 -4.87 -5.77
N LYS A 148 36.10 -3.57 -5.49
CA LYS A 148 35.63 -3.02 -4.22
C LYS A 148 34.10 -3.06 -4.19
N ILE A 149 33.57 -3.72 -3.17
CA ILE A 149 32.14 -3.84 -2.92
C ILE A 149 31.71 -2.71 -1.99
N ILE A 150 30.63 -2.03 -2.36
CA ILE A 150 30.03 -0.96 -1.57
C ILE A 150 28.88 -1.52 -0.73
N ILE A 151 28.05 -2.39 -1.32
CA ILE A 151 26.87 -2.97 -0.67
C ILE A 151 26.79 -4.45 -1.01
N GLU A 152 26.61 -5.26 0.03
CA GLU A 152 26.45 -6.73 -0.04
C GLU A 152 25.16 -7.19 0.67
N LYS A 153 24.43 -6.25 1.28
CA LYS A 153 23.15 -6.48 1.94
C LYS A 153 22.05 -5.90 1.07
N GLY A 154 21.14 -6.75 0.63
CA GLY A 154 20.02 -6.37 -0.21
C GLY A 154 19.28 -7.60 -0.70
N ARG A 155 18.05 -7.42 -1.17
CA ARG A 155 17.27 -8.46 -1.83
C ARG A 155 17.12 -8.09 -3.30
N VAL A 156 17.47 -9.03 -4.17
CA VAL A 156 17.22 -8.89 -5.61
C VAL A 156 15.72 -8.86 -5.85
N ALA A 157 15.24 -7.75 -6.41
CA ALA A 157 13.85 -7.57 -6.78
C ALA A 157 13.63 -7.74 -8.28
N SER A 158 14.63 -7.40 -9.09
CA SER A 158 14.68 -7.63 -10.55
C SER A 158 16.10 -8.04 -10.94
N LYS A 159 16.26 -9.19 -11.59
CA LYS A 159 17.56 -9.74 -11.97
C LYS A 159 18.16 -8.98 -13.14
N GLY A 160 19.48 -8.85 -13.15
CA GLY A 160 20.24 -8.25 -14.25
C GLY A 160 21.46 -7.49 -13.76
N ILE A 161 22.17 -6.85 -14.68
CA ILE A 161 23.34 -6.03 -14.37
C ILE A 161 23.08 -4.62 -14.90
N GLY A 162 23.22 -3.63 -14.04
CA GLY A 162 23.12 -2.22 -14.41
C GLY A 162 24.41 -1.49 -14.13
N ILE A 163 24.85 -0.63 -15.06
CA ILE A 163 26.05 0.20 -14.90
C ILE A 163 25.66 1.64 -15.17
N GLY A 164 26.08 2.55 -14.29
CA GLY A 164 25.81 3.97 -14.49
C GLY A 164 26.25 4.84 -13.33
N LYS A 165 26.04 6.16 -13.50
CA LYS A 165 26.22 7.12 -12.41
C LYS A 165 25.04 7.04 -11.46
N ALA A 166 25.31 6.99 -10.16
CA ALA A 166 24.31 7.04 -9.11
C ALA A 166 23.60 8.40 -9.13
N PHE A 167 22.28 8.38 -9.11
CA PHE A 167 21.43 9.55 -8.96
C PHE A 167 20.60 9.37 -7.68
N ILE A 168 20.92 10.14 -6.65
CA ILE A 168 20.24 10.05 -5.35
C ILE A 168 19.00 10.92 -5.37
N LEU A 169 17.83 10.27 -5.31
CA LEU A 169 16.56 10.97 -5.34
C LEU A 169 16.24 11.58 -3.97
N LYS A 170 16.43 12.91 -3.87
CA LYS A 170 16.14 13.68 -2.64
C LYS A 170 14.69 14.15 -2.54
N SER A 171 14.04 14.38 -3.67
CA SER A 171 12.63 14.77 -3.78
C SER A 171 12.04 14.29 -5.11
N GLU A 172 10.71 14.14 -5.17
CA GLU A 172 10.02 13.70 -6.39
C GLU A 172 10.17 14.70 -7.54
N ASP A 173 10.33 15.99 -7.25
CA ASP A 173 10.53 17.05 -8.26
C ASP A 173 11.79 16.83 -9.11
N ASN A 174 12.77 16.09 -8.58
CA ASN A 174 14.02 15.78 -9.26
C ASN A 174 13.89 14.65 -10.30
N LEU A 175 12.74 13.98 -10.39
CA LEU A 175 12.52 12.92 -11.39
C LEU A 175 12.57 13.46 -12.83
N ASN A 176 12.18 14.72 -13.04
CA ASN A 176 12.15 15.34 -14.37
C ASN A 176 13.55 15.59 -14.96
N ILE A 177 14.59 15.59 -14.13
CA ILE A 177 15.99 15.81 -14.53
C ILE A 177 16.81 14.51 -14.46
N PHE A 178 16.15 13.36 -14.35
CA PHE A 178 16.83 12.06 -14.24
C PHE A 178 17.64 11.76 -15.52
N PRO A 179 18.97 11.54 -15.41
CA PRO A 179 19.81 11.27 -16.57
C PRO A 179 19.56 9.87 -17.15
N ALA A 180 19.52 9.76 -18.47
CA ALA A 180 19.47 8.45 -19.13
C ALA A 180 20.72 7.62 -18.83
N GLY A 181 20.54 6.33 -18.55
CA GLY A 181 21.58 5.37 -18.17
C GLY A 181 22.08 5.51 -16.72
N ALA A 182 21.46 6.35 -15.89
CA ALA A 182 21.83 6.49 -14.48
C ALA A 182 21.24 5.36 -13.61
N VAL A 183 21.86 5.13 -12.45
CA VAL A 183 21.35 4.22 -11.42
C VAL A 183 20.54 5.03 -10.41
N LEU A 184 19.25 4.74 -10.27
CA LEU A 184 18.38 5.42 -9.31
C LEU A 184 18.64 4.89 -7.90
N ILE A 185 19.03 5.77 -6.98
CA ILE A 185 19.20 5.46 -5.54
C ILE A 185 18.13 6.22 -4.76
N THR A 186 17.32 5.52 -3.95
CA THR A 186 16.23 6.14 -3.18
C THR A 186 16.00 5.42 -1.86
N LYS A 187 15.56 6.13 -0.82
CA LYS A 187 15.30 5.51 0.48
C LYS A 187 14.10 4.56 0.43
N TYR A 188 13.02 4.96 -0.23
CA TYR A 188 11.78 4.21 -0.32
C TYR A 188 11.42 3.91 -1.77
N SER A 189 10.70 2.81 -1.99
CA SER A 189 10.08 2.50 -3.30
C SER A 189 8.76 3.26 -3.44
N SER A 190 8.61 4.07 -4.50
CA SER A 190 7.36 4.76 -4.85
C SER A 190 6.93 4.43 -6.28
N SER A 191 5.63 4.24 -6.53
CA SER A 191 5.09 4.03 -7.88
C SER A 191 5.30 5.24 -8.78
N ARG A 192 5.47 6.42 -8.19
CA ARG A 192 5.76 7.67 -8.92
C ARG A 192 7.10 7.65 -9.65
N TYR A 193 7.98 6.71 -9.35
CA TYR A 193 9.28 6.56 -10.02
C TYR A 193 9.18 5.73 -11.30
N SER A 194 8.02 5.13 -11.59
CA SER A 194 7.77 4.37 -12.82
C SER A 194 8.23 5.08 -14.12
N PRO A 195 7.98 6.39 -14.31
CA PRO A 195 8.37 7.09 -15.53
C PRO A 195 9.89 7.09 -15.79
N VAL A 196 10.72 7.08 -14.75
CA VAL A 196 12.19 7.13 -14.91
C VAL A 196 12.81 5.75 -15.15
N LEU A 197 12.09 4.67 -14.89
CA LEU A 197 12.62 3.30 -15.05
C LEU A 197 13.09 3.02 -16.47
N LYS A 198 12.37 3.52 -17.48
CA LYS A 198 12.75 3.37 -18.90
C LYS A 198 14.13 3.95 -19.23
N ASN A 199 14.58 4.91 -18.42
CA ASN A 199 15.85 5.59 -18.60
C ASN A 199 16.90 5.11 -17.58
N ALA A 200 16.54 4.28 -16.61
CA ALA A 200 17.45 3.84 -15.55
C ALA A 200 18.21 2.59 -15.97
N SER A 201 19.50 2.53 -15.64
CA SER A 201 20.30 1.32 -15.82
C SER A 201 20.15 0.33 -14.66
N ALA A 202 19.77 0.80 -13.48
CA ALA A 202 19.37 -0.01 -12.32
C ALA A 202 18.64 0.85 -11.28
N VAL A 203 18.01 0.19 -10.29
CA VAL A 203 17.37 0.80 -9.13
C VAL A 203 17.86 0.18 -7.84
N VAL A 204 18.17 1.01 -6.85
CA VAL A 204 18.58 0.58 -5.51
C VAL A 204 17.73 1.28 -4.45
N THR A 205 17.16 0.53 -3.51
CA THR A 205 16.40 1.11 -2.39
C THR A 205 16.85 0.65 -1.01
N ASP A 206 16.86 1.57 -0.04
CA ASP A 206 17.19 1.26 1.37
C ASP A 206 16.10 0.42 2.03
N VAL A 207 14.83 0.77 1.75
CA VAL A 207 13.64 0.13 2.29
C VAL A 207 12.75 -0.38 1.15
N GLY A 208 12.22 -1.59 1.31
CA GLY A 208 11.27 -2.18 0.36
C GLY A 208 11.25 -3.70 0.43
N ALA A 209 10.25 -4.31 -0.20
CA ALA A 209 10.18 -5.76 -0.40
C ALA A 209 10.27 -6.08 -1.90
N VAL A 210 10.70 -7.29 -2.26
CA VAL A 210 10.83 -7.72 -3.67
C VAL A 210 9.49 -7.79 -4.42
N THR A 211 8.40 -7.72 -3.69
CA THR A 211 7.00 -7.75 -4.17
C THR A 211 6.36 -6.36 -4.23
N VAL A 212 7.09 -5.30 -3.89
CA VAL A 212 6.54 -3.94 -3.98
C VAL A 212 6.28 -3.56 -5.43
N HIS A 213 5.33 -2.66 -5.61
CA HIS A 213 4.89 -2.22 -6.92
C HIS A 213 6.00 -1.70 -7.84
N LEU A 214 6.97 -0.94 -7.31
CA LEU A 214 8.10 -0.47 -8.13
C LEU A 214 8.98 -1.64 -8.60
N ALA A 215 9.11 -2.70 -7.81
CA ALA A 215 9.84 -3.91 -8.22
C ALA A 215 9.14 -4.65 -9.36
N ALA A 216 7.80 -4.74 -9.33
CA ALA A 216 7.05 -5.30 -10.44
C ALA A 216 7.27 -4.50 -11.73
N ILE A 217 7.21 -3.15 -11.67
CA ILE A 217 7.44 -2.31 -12.85
C ILE A 217 8.91 -2.38 -13.32
N ALA A 218 9.87 -2.47 -12.39
CA ALA A 218 11.28 -2.64 -12.75
C ALA A 218 11.53 -3.96 -13.47
N ARG A 219 10.93 -5.06 -13.02
CA ARG A 219 11.00 -6.35 -13.71
C ARG A 219 10.32 -6.30 -15.09
N GLU A 220 9.14 -5.68 -15.18
CA GLU A 220 8.45 -5.46 -16.47
C GLU A 220 9.32 -4.70 -17.47
N ALA A 221 10.02 -3.66 -17.00
CA ALA A 221 10.91 -2.85 -17.81
C ALA A 221 12.27 -3.51 -18.08
N GLY A 222 12.56 -4.68 -17.50
CA GLY A 222 13.86 -5.34 -17.59
C GLY A 222 14.98 -4.57 -16.88
N VAL A 223 14.63 -3.70 -15.91
CA VAL A 223 15.57 -2.86 -15.18
C VAL A 223 16.04 -3.62 -13.92
N PRO A 224 17.36 -3.85 -13.75
CA PRO A 224 17.92 -4.48 -12.56
C PRO A 224 17.56 -3.72 -11.29
N MET A 225 17.18 -4.43 -10.22
CA MET A 225 16.74 -3.81 -8.99
C MET A 225 17.15 -4.59 -7.74
N ILE A 226 17.75 -3.87 -6.78
CA ILE A 226 18.04 -4.36 -5.43
C ILE A 226 17.26 -3.50 -4.42
N VAL A 227 16.54 -4.14 -3.51
CA VAL A 227 15.77 -3.47 -2.45
C VAL A 227 16.27 -3.88 -1.07
N ASN A 228 15.85 -3.14 -0.05
CA ASN A 228 16.20 -3.43 1.34
C ASN A 228 17.71 -3.44 1.60
N THR A 229 18.41 -2.46 1.04
CA THR A 229 19.86 -2.28 1.24
C THR A 229 20.22 -1.62 2.57
N GLU A 230 19.21 -1.20 3.34
CA GLU A 230 19.29 -0.54 4.64
C GLU A 230 19.86 0.89 4.59
N ASN A 231 20.99 1.11 3.91
CA ASN A 231 21.73 2.38 3.95
C ASN A 231 22.47 2.76 2.65
N ALA A 232 22.00 2.32 1.48
CA ALA A 232 22.58 2.73 0.21
C ALA A 232 22.57 4.24 -0.01
N THR A 233 21.51 4.95 0.41
CA THR A 233 21.44 6.42 0.28
C THR A 233 22.47 7.16 1.13
N GLU A 234 23.03 6.50 2.14
CA GLU A 234 24.05 7.08 3.04
C GLU A 234 25.48 6.78 2.55
N ILE A 235 25.70 5.61 1.95
CA ILE A 235 27.03 5.15 1.52
C ILE A 235 27.36 5.65 0.11
N ILE A 236 26.42 5.57 -0.83
CA ILE A 236 26.64 5.94 -2.24
C ILE A 236 26.55 7.46 -2.37
N LYS A 237 27.43 8.04 -3.19
CA LYS A 237 27.43 9.48 -3.46
C LYS A 237 26.79 9.80 -4.81
N ASP A 238 26.11 10.93 -4.89
CA ASP A 238 25.52 11.40 -6.14
C ASP A 238 26.60 11.60 -7.21
N GLY A 239 26.33 11.13 -8.43
CA GLY A 239 27.26 11.14 -9.56
C GLY A 239 28.33 10.04 -9.54
N MET A 240 28.40 9.22 -8.48
CA MET A 240 29.37 8.12 -8.38
C MET A 240 29.08 7.04 -9.42
N GLU A 241 30.09 6.64 -10.19
CA GLU A 241 29.93 5.52 -11.12
C GLU A 241 29.92 4.19 -10.35
N ILE A 242 28.90 3.36 -10.58
CA ILE A 242 28.70 2.09 -9.88
C ILE A 242 28.21 1.01 -10.83
N THR A 243 28.40 -0.24 -10.41
CA THR A 243 27.84 -1.43 -11.07
C THR A 243 26.93 -2.17 -10.09
N VAL A 244 25.67 -2.32 -10.47
CA VAL A 244 24.64 -3.06 -9.73
C VAL A 244 24.54 -4.46 -10.33
N ASP A 245 25.04 -5.45 -9.60
CA ASP A 245 24.85 -6.87 -9.89
C ASP A 245 23.63 -7.37 -9.13
N ALA A 246 22.46 -7.24 -9.75
CA ALA A 246 21.21 -7.75 -9.22
C ALA A 246 21.02 -9.24 -9.51
N ILE A 247 22.09 -10.00 -9.80
CA ILE A 247 22.05 -11.47 -9.86
C ILE A 247 22.60 -12.01 -8.54
N ASN A 248 23.74 -11.47 -8.09
CA ASN A 248 24.33 -11.80 -6.80
C ASN A 248 23.85 -10.91 -5.64
N GLY A 249 23.15 -9.80 -5.94
CA GLY A 249 22.66 -8.84 -4.94
C GLY A 249 23.75 -7.91 -4.41
N ILE A 250 24.69 -7.51 -5.28
CA ILE A 250 25.92 -6.81 -4.90
C ILE A 250 26.05 -5.52 -5.69
N ILE A 251 26.61 -4.48 -5.05
CA ILE A 251 26.90 -3.20 -5.69
C ILE A 251 28.39 -2.93 -5.58
N TYR A 252 29.06 -2.76 -6.72
CA TYR A 252 30.49 -2.49 -6.83
C TYR A 252 30.78 -1.00 -7.04
N ASP A 253 31.96 -0.59 -6.60
CA ASP A 253 32.56 0.71 -6.90
C ASP A 253 33.09 0.74 -8.34
N GLY A 254 32.62 1.72 -9.11
CA GLY A 254 33.00 1.91 -10.51
C GLY A 254 32.33 0.95 -11.49
N LYS A 255 32.79 1.05 -12.74
CA LYS A 255 32.36 0.22 -13.86
C LYS A 255 33.17 -1.07 -13.95
N ILE A 256 32.49 -2.22 -13.91
CA ILE A 256 33.12 -3.55 -14.03
C ILE A 256 33.06 -4.03 -15.48
N GLN A 257 34.21 -4.06 -16.16
CA GLN A 257 34.28 -4.36 -17.60
C GLN A 257 33.88 -5.80 -17.94
N GLU A 258 34.14 -6.74 -17.04
CA GLU A 258 33.80 -8.14 -17.20
C GLU A 258 32.28 -8.36 -17.20
N LEU A 259 31.57 -7.63 -16.33
CA LEU A 259 30.10 -7.65 -16.28
C LEU A 259 29.50 -6.93 -17.49
N GLU A 260 30.13 -5.86 -17.98
CA GLU A 260 29.69 -5.16 -19.20
C GLU A 260 29.71 -6.07 -20.43
N LYS A 261 30.75 -6.92 -20.59
CA LYS A 261 30.83 -7.87 -21.72
C LYS A 261 29.67 -8.86 -21.71
N ILE A 262 29.27 -9.33 -20.53
CA ILE A 262 28.13 -10.25 -20.37
C ILE A 262 26.83 -9.59 -20.84
N ILE A 263 26.63 -8.30 -20.56
CA ILE A 263 25.45 -7.54 -21.03
C ILE A 263 25.43 -7.51 -22.57
N VAL A 264 26.55 -7.13 -23.20
CA VAL A 264 26.64 -7.00 -24.66
C VAL A 264 26.45 -8.34 -25.37
N GLU A 265 27.04 -9.42 -24.85
CA GLU A 265 26.89 -10.76 -25.42
C GLU A 265 25.43 -11.26 -25.34
N GLN A 266 24.71 -10.96 -24.27
CA GLN A 266 23.29 -11.33 -24.10
C GLN A 266 22.35 -10.58 -25.06
N GLU A 267 22.62 -9.31 -25.37
CA GLU A 267 21.80 -8.54 -26.32
C GLU A 267 21.94 -9.06 -27.76
N HIS A 268 23.11 -9.59 -28.12
CA HIS A 268 23.40 -10.09 -29.47
C HIS A 268 22.85 -11.50 -29.76
N GLU A 269 22.52 -12.31 -28.74
CA GLU A 269 22.14 -13.73 -28.90
C GLU A 269 20.62 -14.01 -28.88
N LYS A 270 19.77 -12.99 -28.68
CA LYS A 270 18.30 -13.14 -28.75
C LYS A 270 17.80 -13.32 -30.19
N LEU A 271 17.96 -14.53 -30.75
CA LEU A 271 17.13 -15.01 -31.84
C LEU A 271 15.72 -15.28 -31.30
N THR A 272 14.78 -14.36 -31.52
CA THR A 272 13.37 -14.52 -31.13
C THR A 272 12.67 -15.53 -32.04
N THR A 273 12.31 -16.69 -31.52
CA THR A 273 11.46 -17.67 -32.21
C THR A 273 10.01 -17.19 -32.29
N ASP A 274 9.18 -17.79 -33.14
CA ASP A 274 7.74 -17.47 -33.17
C ASP A 274 7.04 -17.86 -31.85
N PHE A 275 7.56 -18.87 -31.16
CA PHE A 275 7.15 -19.22 -29.81
C PHE A 275 7.45 -18.09 -28.81
N ASP A 276 8.66 -17.53 -28.84
CA ASP A 276 9.06 -16.42 -27.96
C ASP A 276 8.18 -15.18 -28.19
N LYS A 277 7.80 -14.90 -29.44
CA LYS A 277 6.90 -13.78 -29.77
C LYS A 277 5.49 -13.97 -29.19
N GLU A 278 4.92 -15.17 -29.32
CA GLU A 278 3.60 -15.47 -28.76
C GLU A 278 3.63 -15.46 -27.23
N LEU A 279 4.72 -15.91 -26.61
CA LEU A 279 4.93 -15.84 -25.17
C LEU A 279 5.03 -14.38 -24.67
N GLU A 280 5.70 -13.50 -25.43
CA GLU A 280 5.76 -12.07 -25.13
C GLU A 280 4.39 -11.38 -25.24
N LEU A 281 3.57 -11.78 -26.24
CA LEU A 281 2.20 -11.28 -26.39
C LEU A 281 1.29 -11.74 -25.25
N LEU A 282 1.42 -12.98 -24.81
CA LEU A 282 0.72 -13.47 -23.62
C LEU A 282 1.08 -12.61 -22.40
N TRP A 283 2.37 -12.33 -22.20
CA TRP A 283 2.85 -11.54 -21.07
C TRP A 283 2.29 -10.12 -21.02
N LYS A 284 2.16 -9.46 -22.18
CA LYS A 284 1.58 -8.11 -22.32
C LYS A 284 0.12 -8.02 -21.85
N ASN A 285 -0.59 -9.14 -21.73
CA ASN A 285 -1.97 -9.18 -21.23
C ASN A 285 -2.07 -9.50 -19.73
N ILE A 286 -0.96 -9.88 -19.09
CA ILE A 286 -0.94 -10.32 -17.69
C ILE A 286 -0.27 -9.27 -16.81
N MET A 287 0.95 -8.83 -17.16
CA MET A 287 1.79 -8.00 -16.30
C MET A 287 1.58 -6.50 -16.35
N PRO A 288 1.47 -5.89 -17.54
CA PRO A 288 1.58 -4.45 -17.62
C PRO A 288 0.63 -3.77 -16.67
N LEU A 289 1.22 -2.97 -15.79
CA LEU A 289 0.44 -2.20 -14.84
C LEU A 289 0.18 -0.83 -15.44
N ASN A 290 -1.01 -0.69 -16.00
CA ASN A 290 -1.49 0.56 -16.59
C ASN A 290 -2.06 1.48 -15.51
N LEU A 291 -2.63 0.91 -14.44
CA LEU A 291 -3.23 1.65 -13.33
C LEU A 291 -2.20 1.95 -12.21
N THR A 292 -1.31 2.91 -12.47
CA THR A 292 -0.19 3.25 -11.57
C THR A 292 -0.57 4.14 -10.37
N SER A 293 -1.45 5.12 -10.59
CA SER A 293 -1.86 6.11 -9.57
C SER A 293 -3.36 6.05 -9.33
N SER A 294 -3.75 5.89 -8.06
CA SER A 294 -5.17 5.91 -7.64
C SER A 294 -5.78 7.32 -7.64
N GLU A 295 -4.98 8.35 -7.89
CA GLU A 295 -5.43 9.75 -7.93
C GLU A 295 -5.79 10.19 -9.36
N ASP A 296 -5.42 9.40 -10.35
CA ASP A 296 -5.63 9.70 -11.76
C ASP A 296 -7.09 9.45 -12.12
N LYS A 297 -7.65 10.31 -12.99
CA LYS A 297 -9.02 10.15 -13.49
C LYS A 297 -9.24 8.83 -14.21
N ASP A 298 -8.16 8.28 -14.78
CA ASP A 298 -8.17 7.03 -15.52
C ASP A 298 -8.14 5.79 -14.60
N PHE A 299 -8.06 5.96 -13.27
CA PHE A 299 -8.17 4.88 -12.30
C PHE A 299 -9.62 4.39 -12.14
N CYS A 300 -10.14 3.74 -13.18
CA CYS A 300 -11.49 3.20 -13.24
C CYS A 300 -11.51 1.76 -13.75
N ALA A 301 -12.62 1.06 -13.49
CA ALA A 301 -12.77 -0.36 -13.81
C ALA A 301 -12.68 -0.65 -15.31
N GLU A 302 -13.15 0.29 -16.15
CA GLU A 302 -13.17 0.19 -17.60
C GLU A 302 -11.76 0.13 -18.19
N ASN A 303 -10.81 0.81 -17.53
CA ASN A 303 -9.42 0.95 -17.93
C ASN A 303 -8.52 -0.20 -17.46
N CYS A 304 -9.04 -1.17 -16.70
CA CYS A 304 -8.28 -2.38 -16.37
C CYS A 304 -8.02 -3.20 -17.64
N LYS A 305 -6.76 -3.32 -18.08
CA LYS A 305 -6.41 -4.07 -19.30
C LYS A 305 -5.80 -5.43 -19.01
N THR A 306 -5.20 -5.59 -17.84
CA THR A 306 -4.46 -6.78 -17.44
C THR A 306 -4.99 -7.39 -16.15
N LEU A 307 -4.57 -8.62 -15.83
CA LEU A 307 -4.84 -9.22 -14.52
C LEU A 307 -4.28 -8.36 -13.38
N HIS A 308 -3.08 -7.79 -13.57
CA HIS A 308 -2.45 -6.90 -12.60
C HIS A 308 -3.26 -5.62 -12.37
N ASP A 309 -3.83 -5.03 -13.42
CA ASP A 309 -4.72 -3.86 -13.28
C ASP A 309 -5.96 -4.19 -12.43
N ILE A 310 -6.61 -5.33 -12.68
CA ILE A 310 -7.77 -5.76 -11.86
C ILE A 310 -7.36 -5.98 -10.41
N ALA A 311 -6.25 -6.67 -10.17
CA ALA A 311 -5.74 -6.89 -8.81
C ALA A 311 -5.47 -5.56 -8.09
N ARG A 312 -4.77 -4.62 -8.75
CA ARG A 312 -4.44 -3.30 -8.22
C ARG A 312 -5.69 -2.46 -7.93
N TYR A 313 -6.64 -2.43 -8.88
CA TYR A 313 -7.90 -1.71 -8.73
C TYR A 313 -8.74 -2.27 -7.58
N THR A 314 -8.87 -3.61 -7.54
CA THR A 314 -9.62 -4.31 -6.50
C THR A 314 -9.02 -4.05 -5.12
N HIS A 315 -7.70 -4.18 -4.98
CA HIS A 315 -6.99 -3.85 -3.74
C HIS A 315 -7.29 -2.42 -3.28
N GLN A 316 -7.19 -1.45 -4.19
CA GLN A 316 -7.46 -0.03 -3.88
C GLN A 316 -8.92 0.18 -3.42
N LYS A 317 -9.90 -0.38 -4.13
CA LYS A 317 -11.32 -0.21 -3.79
C LYS A 317 -11.71 -0.91 -2.49
N VAL A 318 -11.08 -2.04 -2.18
CA VAL A 318 -11.28 -2.71 -0.89
C VAL A 318 -10.78 -1.84 0.27
N MET A 319 -9.64 -1.14 0.12
CA MET A 319 -9.19 -0.17 1.14
C MET A 319 -10.20 0.98 1.32
N GLU A 320 -10.77 1.50 0.24
CA GLU A 320 -11.75 2.60 0.28
C GLU A 320 -13.06 2.18 0.95
N GLU A 321 -13.57 0.98 0.66
CA GLU A 321 -14.83 0.48 1.22
C GLU A 321 -14.73 0.14 2.71
N ILE A 322 -13.57 -0.32 3.19
CA ILE A 322 -13.36 -0.56 4.62
C ILE A 322 -13.27 0.76 5.40
N PHE A 323 -12.65 1.79 4.84
CA PHE A 323 -12.56 3.10 5.49
C PHE A 323 -13.93 3.75 5.71
N GLY A 324 -14.84 3.65 4.72
CA GLY A 324 -16.18 4.28 4.77
C GLY A 324 -17.11 3.76 5.87
N ILE A 325 -16.69 2.74 6.62
CA ILE A 325 -17.49 2.05 7.63
C ILE A 325 -17.72 2.87 8.92
N THR A 326 -16.98 3.95 9.17
CA THR A 326 -16.82 4.49 10.55
C THR A 326 -17.05 5.99 10.74
N ASN A 327 -17.68 6.67 9.77
CA ASN A 327 -17.96 8.10 9.93
C ASN A 327 -19.00 8.41 11.03
N GLU A 328 -19.81 7.42 11.43
CA GLU A 328 -20.84 7.56 12.47
C GLU A 328 -20.79 6.39 13.46
N PHE A 329 -21.10 6.64 14.73
CA PHE A 329 -21.18 5.59 15.74
C PHE A 329 -22.41 4.70 15.47
N PRO A 330 -22.24 3.40 15.19
CA PRO A 330 -23.38 2.54 14.90
C PRO A 330 -24.25 2.28 16.14
N ALA A 331 -25.55 2.55 16.00
CA ALA A 331 -26.53 2.26 17.02
C ALA A 331 -26.64 0.74 17.30
N GLY A 332 -26.84 0.37 18.57
CA GLY A 332 -27.13 -1.02 18.96
C GLY A 332 -25.91 -1.94 19.13
N ILE A 333 -24.67 -1.46 18.93
CA ILE A 333 -23.46 -2.28 19.16
C ILE A 333 -23.09 -2.33 20.65
N LYS A 334 -22.81 -3.55 21.15
CA LYS A 334 -22.16 -3.74 22.45
C LYS A 334 -20.72 -3.24 22.39
N THR A 335 -20.39 -2.31 23.27
CA THR A 335 -19.07 -1.69 23.37
C THR A 335 -18.46 -1.90 24.75
N VAL A 336 -17.14 -1.82 24.81
CA VAL A 336 -16.37 -1.86 26.05
C VAL A 336 -15.77 -0.47 26.29
N LYS A 337 -15.97 0.11 27.48
CA LYS A 337 -15.44 1.45 27.78
C LYS A 337 -14.00 1.37 28.24
N LEU A 338 -13.09 2.06 27.55
CA LEU A 338 -11.72 2.26 28.02
C LEU A 338 -11.69 3.37 29.08
N THR A 339 -10.99 3.13 30.18
CA THR A 339 -10.95 4.06 31.33
C THR A 339 -9.52 4.40 31.75
N GLY A 340 -9.34 5.61 32.32
CA GLY A 340 -8.14 5.98 33.08
C GLY A 340 -6.93 6.41 32.26
N ILE A 341 -7.08 6.77 30.98
CA ILE A 341 -5.94 7.15 30.13
C ILE A 341 -5.97 8.63 29.75
N VAL A 342 -7.12 9.12 29.30
CA VAL A 342 -7.34 10.51 28.86
C VAL A 342 -8.70 10.98 29.36
N PRO A 343 -8.98 12.30 29.45
CA PRO A 343 -10.28 12.84 29.84
C PRO A 343 -11.33 12.69 28.71
N LEU A 344 -11.36 11.52 28.06
CA LEU A 344 -12.29 11.16 26.99
C LEU A 344 -12.88 9.78 27.28
N ALA A 345 -14.17 9.64 27.00
CA ALA A 345 -14.80 8.33 26.96
C ALA A 345 -14.53 7.68 25.60
N ILE A 346 -13.70 6.63 25.58
CA ILE A 346 -13.40 5.84 24.39
C ILE A 346 -14.16 4.52 24.48
N TYR A 347 -14.93 4.20 23.43
CA TYR A 347 -15.74 2.98 23.32
C TYR A 347 -15.13 2.02 22.30
N ILE A 348 -14.78 0.83 22.73
CA ILE A 348 -14.11 -0.17 21.92
C ILE A 348 -15.10 -1.22 21.42
N ILE A 349 -15.02 -1.52 20.13
CA ILE A 349 -15.64 -2.63 19.45
C ILE A 349 -14.53 -3.59 19.03
N ASP A 350 -14.40 -4.68 19.77
CA ASP A 350 -13.43 -5.74 19.45
C ASP A 350 -13.95 -6.65 18.33
N LEU A 351 -13.18 -6.75 17.26
CA LEU A 351 -13.44 -7.58 16.08
C LEU A 351 -13.00 -9.05 16.28
N GLY A 352 -12.35 -9.37 17.40
CA GLY A 352 -12.18 -10.77 17.84
C GLY A 352 -11.02 -10.99 18.79
N ASP A 353 -9.88 -10.33 18.55
CA ASP A 353 -8.61 -10.58 19.25
C ASP A 353 -7.89 -9.29 19.70
N GLY A 354 -8.60 -8.16 19.71
CA GLY A 354 -8.05 -6.85 20.07
C GLY A 354 -7.99 -6.55 21.57
N ILE A 355 -8.70 -7.32 22.40
CA ILE A 355 -8.71 -7.17 23.88
C ILE A 355 -8.47 -8.51 24.59
N SER A 356 -7.86 -8.47 25.77
CA SER A 356 -7.66 -9.65 26.62
C SER A 356 -8.94 -9.99 27.38
N GLY A 357 -9.26 -11.28 27.46
CA GLY A 357 -10.48 -11.77 28.13
C GLY A 357 -11.71 -11.59 27.24
N GLN A 358 -12.22 -12.69 26.70
CA GLN A 358 -13.32 -12.73 25.73
C GLN A 358 -14.57 -11.97 26.22
N GLY A 359 -14.72 -10.70 25.82
CA GLY A 359 -15.99 -9.98 25.68
C GLY A 359 -16.91 -9.80 26.89
N SER A 360 -16.52 -10.18 28.11
CA SER A 360 -17.37 -10.12 29.31
C SER A 360 -17.21 -8.81 30.12
N LEU A 361 -16.20 -8.00 29.81
CA LEU A 361 -15.87 -6.80 30.55
C LEU A 361 -16.64 -5.58 30.01
N LYS A 362 -17.35 -4.85 30.87
CA LYS A 362 -18.00 -3.55 30.52
C LYS A 362 -17.00 -2.39 30.48
N LYS A 363 -15.86 -2.55 31.15
CA LYS A 363 -14.78 -1.56 31.26
C LYS A 363 -13.44 -2.26 31.17
N ILE A 364 -12.49 -1.65 30.48
CA ILE A 364 -11.11 -2.13 30.40
C ILE A 364 -10.12 -0.99 30.66
N SER A 365 -8.89 -1.39 30.97
CA SER A 365 -7.74 -0.52 31.15
C SER A 365 -6.79 -0.64 29.94
N LYS A 366 -5.72 0.15 29.95
CA LYS A 366 -4.67 0.10 28.93
C LYS A 366 -4.02 -1.28 28.79
N GLN A 367 -3.86 -2.01 29.89
CA GLN A 367 -3.16 -3.30 29.92
C GLN A 367 -3.95 -4.41 29.24
N ASP A 368 -5.27 -4.22 29.11
CA ASP A 368 -6.17 -5.19 28.49
C ASP A 368 -6.20 -5.06 26.95
N ILE A 369 -5.53 -4.06 26.38
CA ILE A 369 -5.50 -3.82 24.93
C ILE A 369 -4.42 -4.70 24.30
N LEU A 370 -4.85 -5.68 23.48
CA LEU A 370 -3.96 -6.52 22.68
C LEU A 370 -3.69 -5.96 21.28
N SER A 371 -4.54 -5.03 20.82
CA SER A 371 -4.34 -4.30 19.57
C SER A 371 -3.08 -3.44 19.63
N MET A 372 -2.05 -3.86 18.91
CA MET A 372 -0.79 -3.13 18.80
C MET A 372 -0.96 -1.70 18.25
N PRO A 373 -1.69 -1.47 17.15
CA PRO A 373 -1.83 -0.11 16.63
C PRO A 373 -2.61 0.79 17.60
N LEU A 374 -3.69 0.30 18.24
CA LEU A 374 -4.42 1.09 19.23
C LEU A 374 -3.53 1.41 20.44
N SER A 375 -2.77 0.44 20.93
CA SER A 375 -1.87 0.64 22.07
C SER A 375 -0.81 1.71 21.76
N ALA A 376 -0.18 1.65 20.59
CA ALA A 376 0.80 2.65 20.16
C ALA A 376 0.19 4.05 20.05
N PHE A 377 -0.96 4.19 19.40
CA PHE A 377 -1.65 5.47 19.29
C PHE A 377 -2.04 6.04 20.67
N ILE A 378 -2.58 5.20 21.55
CA ILE A 378 -2.99 5.61 22.91
C ILE A 378 -1.78 5.98 23.78
N ASN A 379 -0.63 5.32 23.61
CA ASN A 379 0.62 5.71 24.30
C ASN A 379 0.97 7.16 23.99
N GLY A 380 0.99 7.51 22.70
CA GLY A 380 1.26 8.86 22.26
C GLY A 380 0.22 9.85 22.78
N LEU A 381 -1.05 9.50 22.65
CA LEU A 381 -2.18 10.32 23.10
C LEU A 381 -2.14 10.63 24.61
N ALA A 382 -1.69 9.68 25.42
CA ALA A 382 -1.57 9.80 26.87
C ALA A 382 -0.27 10.51 27.33
N SER A 383 0.73 10.61 26.45
CA SER A 383 2.04 11.17 26.78
C SER A 383 2.08 12.70 26.78
N ILE A 384 1.04 13.36 26.28
CA ILE A 384 0.89 14.81 26.29
C ILE A 384 -0.12 15.21 27.36
N GLU A 385 0.21 16.25 28.11
CA GLU A 385 -0.70 16.86 29.07
C GLU A 385 -1.93 17.43 28.37
N TRP A 386 -3.11 16.99 28.80
CA TRP A 386 -4.36 17.41 28.18
C TRP A 386 -4.72 18.82 28.67
N PRO A 387 -4.92 19.79 27.76
CA PRO A 387 -5.29 21.13 28.18
C PRO A 387 -6.63 21.08 28.93
N GLU A 388 -6.69 21.75 30.08
CA GLU A 388 -7.93 21.88 30.84
C GLU A 388 -9.04 22.49 29.97
N PRO A 389 -10.32 22.15 30.22
CA PRO A 389 -11.44 22.81 29.54
C PRO A 389 -11.35 24.32 29.81
N ARG A 390 -10.99 25.13 28.82
CA ARG A 390 -11.05 26.59 28.96
C ARG A 390 -12.53 26.97 29.08
N LEU A 391 -12.91 27.55 30.22
CA LEU A 391 -14.21 28.19 30.38
C LEU A 391 -14.32 29.29 29.30
N PRO A 392 -15.40 29.34 28.49
CA PRO A 392 -15.59 30.40 27.52
C PRO A 392 -15.67 31.76 28.22
N ASP A 393 -15.21 32.82 27.57
CA ASP A 393 -15.39 34.21 28.02
C ASP A 393 -16.90 34.52 28.16
N PHE A 394 -17.30 35.46 29.04
CA PHE A 394 -18.72 35.70 29.36
C PHE A 394 -19.60 36.01 28.13
N SER A 395 -19.01 36.57 27.07
CA SER A 395 -19.65 36.79 25.76
C SER A 395 -19.90 35.49 24.99
N GLY A 396 -18.97 34.53 25.08
CA GLY A 396 -19.08 33.18 24.52
C GLY A 396 -20.05 32.29 25.30
N ILE A 397 -20.16 32.46 26.62
CA ILE A 397 -21.15 31.77 27.46
C ILE A 397 -22.57 32.17 27.07
N MET A 398 -22.83 33.46 26.82
CA MET A 398 -24.17 33.91 26.43
C MET A 398 -24.55 33.41 25.03
N GLY A 399 -23.60 33.38 24.10
CA GLY A 399 -23.77 32.77 22.78
C GLY A 399 -23.96 31.25 22.85
N MET A 400 -23.25 30.55 23.75
CA MET A 400 -23.46 29.13 24.02
C MET A 400 -24.84 28.89 24.61
N ILE A 401 -25.21 29.57 25.71
CA ILE A 401 -26.50 29.41 26.39
C ILE A 401 -27.67 29.73 25.44
N ALA A 402 -27.58 30.80 24.64
CA ALA A 402 -28.59 31.11 23.64
C ALA A 402 -28.73 30.00 22.59
N ARG A 403 -27.59 29.41 22.18
CA ARG A 403 -27.56 28.31 21.21
C ARG A 403 -28.10 27.01 21.84
N THR A 404 -27.67 26.61 23.03
CA THR A 404 -28.20 25.42 23.74
C THR A 404 -29.67 25.56 24.11
N ALA A 405 -30.15 26.78 24.43
CA ALA A 405 -31.56 27.04 24.71
C ALA A 405 -32.44 27.00 23.45
N SER A 406 -31.86 27.17 22.27
CA SER A 406 -32.54 27.07 20.97
C SER A 406 -32.44 25.70 20.30
N MET A 407 -31.66 24.78 20.88
CA MET A 407 -31.34 23.48 20.28
C MET A 407 -32.32 22.39 20.75
N SER A 408 -32.65 21.47 19.84
CA SER A 408 -33.47 20.30 20.18
C SER A 408 -32.65 19.24 20.96
N GLU A 409 -33.33 18.35 21.69
CA GLU A 409 -32.67 17.21 22.36
C GLU A 409 -31.84 16.35 21.39
N SER A 410 -32.21 16.26 20.11
CA SER A 410 -31.45 15.53 19.09
C SER A 410 -30.16 16.24 18.69
N GLU A 411 -30.16 17.57 18.66
CA GLU A 411 -28.96 18.38 18.36
C GLU A 411 -27.97 18.36 19.54
N MET A 412 -28.48 18.32 20.78
CA MET A 412 -27.66 18.11 21.97
C MET A 412 -27.03 16.70 22.01
N ALA A 413 -27.75 15.68 21.55
CA ALA A 413 -27.24 14.31 21.45
C ALA A 413 -26.13 14.17 20.37
N GLN A 414 -26.25 14.87 19.24
CA GLN A 414 -25.21 14.96 18.21
C GLN A 414 -23.92 15.62 18.71
N MET A 415 -24.00 16.59 19.63
CA MET A 415 -22.80 17.19 20.25
C MET A 415 -22.04 16.24 21.19
N SER A 416 -22.65 15.12 21.59
CA SER A 416 -22.05 14.09 22.45
C SER A 416 -21.46 12.92 21.67
N GLU A 417 -21.02 13.15 20.43
CA GLU A 417 -20.42 12.11 19.60
C GLU A 417 -19.26 11.43 20.35
N LYS A 418 -19.50 10.14 20.66
CA LYS A 418 -18.59 9.32 21.44
C LYS A 418 -17.33 9.07 20.63
N SER A 419 -16.15 9.12 21.25
CA SER A 419 -14.95 8.58 20.62
C SER A 419 -15.02 7.06 20.65
N PHE A 420 -14.76 6.39 19.52
CA PHE A 420 -14.87 4.93 19.43
C PHE A 420 -13.79 4.31 18.56
N ALA A 421 -13.58 3.01 18.75
CA ALA A 421 -12.56 2.25 18.04
C ALA A 421 -13.08 0.88 17.61
N PHE A 422 -12.89 0.50 16.35
CA PHE A 422 -12.94 -0.89 15.91
C PHE A 422 -11.52 -1.45 15.93
N ILE A 423 -11.29 -2.57 16.59
CA ILE A 423 -9.93 -3.10 16.74
C ILE A 423 -9.86 -4.62 16.55
N SER A 424 -8.73 -5.06 16.03
CA SER A 424 -8.20 -6.42 16.15
C SER A 424 -6.76 -6.33 16.66
N LYS A 425 -6.06 -7.45 16.79
CA LYS A 425 -4.65 -7.49 17.20
C LYS A 425 -3.72 -6.60 16.35
N ASP A 426 -3.87 -6.64 15.02
CA ASP A 426 -3.02 -5.91 14.06
C ASP A 426 -3.76 -4.75 13.36
N TYR A 427 -5.02 -4.48 13.70
CA TYR A 427 -5.83 -3.43 13.05
C TYR A 427 -6.48 -2.50 14.06
N MET A 428 -6.54 -1.21 13.73
CA MET A 428 -7.40 -0.24 14.40
C MET A 428 -8.11 0.64 13.38
N ASN A 429 -9.34 1.03 13.68
CA ASN A 429 -9.99 2.19 13.12
C ASN A 429 -10.57 3.00 14.28
N PHE A 430 -10.01 4.17 14.52
CA PHE A 430 -10.25 5.00 15.69
C PHE A 430 -10.83 6.34 15.26
N SER A 431 -12.08 6.57 15.65
CA SER A 431 -12.78 7.82 15.46
C SER A 431 -12.76 8.61 16.76
N ILE A 432 -12.09 9.77 16.73
CA ILE A 432 -12.01 10.68 17.86
C ILE A 432 -12.77 11.96 17.54
N ASN A 433 -13.80 12.21 18.35
CA ASN A 433 -14.51 13.46 18.34
C ASN A 433 -14.04 14.31 19.54
N LEU A 434 -13.54 15.51 19.23
CA LEU A 434 -13.04 16.47 20.20
C LEU A 434 -13.87 17.77 20.13
N GLY A 435 -15.19 17.63 20.13
CA GLY A 435 -16.15 18.73 20.05
C GLY A 435 -16.39 19.17 18.60
N TYR A 436 -15.61 20.14 18.12
CA TYR A 436 -15.81 20.72 16.78
C TYR A 436 -14.91 20.13 15.70
N HIS A 437 -14.04 19.18 16.01
CA HIS A 437 -13.19 18.52 15.02
C HIS A 437 -13.28 17.00 15.17
N LEU A 438 -13.31 16.33 14.02
CA LEU A 438 -13.33 14.88 13.89
C LEU A 438 -12.01 14.44 13.28
N SER A 439 -11.34 13.49 13.94
CA SER A 439 -10.21 12.79 13.34
C SER A 439 -10.52 11.29 13.28
N VAL A 440 -10.21 10.66 12.16
CA VAL A 440 -10.32 9.22 11.99
C VAL A 440 -8.95 8.68 11.61
N ILE A 441 -8.44 7.75 12.42
CA ILE A 441 -7.15 7.10 12.22
C ILE A 441 -7.39 5.63 12.02
N GLU A 442 -7.04 5.12 10.85
CA GLU A 442 -7.12 3.70 10.51
C GLU A 442 -5.72 3.17 10.26
N ALA A 443 -5.40 2.00 10.80
CA ALA A 443 -4.10 1.39 10.62
C ALA A 443 -4.18 -0.13 10.59
N LEU A 444 -3.38 -0.72 9.70
CA LEU A 444 -3.08 -2.13 9.66
C LEU A 444 -1.56 -2.30 9.82
N THR A 445 -1.14 -2.94 10.91
CA THR A 445 0.27 -3.10 11.30
C THR A 445 0.65 -4.57 11.44
N GLY A 446 0.52 -5.31 10.34
CA GLY A 446 0.89 -6.72 10.24
C GLY A 446 2.38 -6.93 9.95
N ASN A 447 2.77 -8.20 9.81
CA ASN A 447 4.16 -8.56 9.47
C ASN A 447 4.45 -8.43 7.97
N ASN A 448 3.41 -8.44 7.12
CA ASN A 448 3.56 -8.23 5.70
C ASN A 448 3.58 -6.72 5.39
N ILE A 449 4.73 -6.21 4.96
CA ILE A 449 4.92 -4.80 4.61
C ILE A 449 3.91 -4.34 3.55
N ILE A 450 3.56 -5.19 2.57
CA ILE A 450 2.70 -4.81 1.45
C ILE A 450 1.31 -4.36 1.93
N ASP A 451 0.78 -5.08 2.92
CA ASP A 451 -0.56 -4.84 3.47
C ASP A 451 -0.59 -3.65 4.41
N ASN A 452 0.56 -3.24 4.94
CA ASN A 452 0.62 -2.31 6.03
C ASN A 452 0.34 -0.87 5.59
N TYR A 453 -0.48 -0.15 6.38
CA TYR A 453 -0.80 1.25 6.12
C TYR A 453 -1.23 1.99 7.39
N ILE A 454 -1.16 3.32 7.33
CA ILE A 454 -1.90 4.24 8.19
C ILE A 454 -2.65 5.22 7.31
N ARG A 455 -3.93 5.39 7.56
CA ARG A 455 -4.77 6.41 6.97
C ARG A 455 -5.19 7.40 8.05
N PHE A 456 -5.06 8.68 7.74
CA PHE A 456 -5.43 9.77 8.62
C PHE A 456 -6.42 10.67 7.89
N TYR A 457 -7.60 10.80 8.46
CA TYR A 457 -8.62 11.74 8.05
C TYR A 457 -8.84 12.76 9.15
N PHE A 458 -8.92 14.02 8.76
CA PHE A 458 -9.23 15.10 9.68
C PHE A 458 -10.18 16.07 9.02
N LYS A 459 -11.21 16.48 9.76
CA LYS A 459 -12.11 17.57 9.37
C LYS A 459 -12.14 18.59 10.50
N GLY A 460 -11.66 19.80 10.18
CA GLY A 460 -11.66 20.92 11.11
C GLY A 460 -13.06 21.50 11.32
N GLY A 461 -13.30 22.12 12.48
CA GLY A 461 -14.49 22.93 12.74
C GLY A 461 -14.30 23.94 13.88
N GLY A 462 -15.37 24.68 14.17
CA GLY A 462 -15.56 25.58 15.33
C GLY A 462 -14.91 26.97 15.30
N ALA A 463 -13.68 27.09 14.81
CA ALA A 463 -12.93 28.36 14.80
C ALA A 463 -13.12 29.16 13.49
N ASP A 464 -12.67 30.42 13.44
CA ASP A 464 -12.60 31.22 12.20
C ASP A 464 -11.79 30.49 11.10
N PHE A 465 -12.18 30.68 9.84
CA PHE A 465 -11.61 29.97 8.68
C PHE A 465 -10.07 30.03 8.63
N GLN A 466 -9.48 31.21 8.88
CA GLN A 466 -8.03 31.38 8.82
C GLN A 466 -7.30 30.55 9.89
N ARG A 467 -7.89 30.41 11.08
CA ARG A 467 -7.32 29.61 12.18
C ARG A 467 -7.42 28.12 11.89
N ARG A 468 -8.53 27.67 11.28
CA ARG A 468 -8.68 26.27 10.86
C ARG A 468 -7.64 25.88 9.82
N ILE A 469 -7.40 26.74 8.83
CA ILE A 469 -6.38 26.53 7.80
C ILE A 469 -4.98 26.42 8.41
N ARG A 470 -4.65 27.24 9.42
CA ARG A 470 -3.33 27.17 10.11
C ARG A 470 -3.11 25.84 10.83
N ARG A 471 -4.12 25.32 11.55
CA ARG A 471 -4.03 23.99 12.18
C ARG A 471 -3.92 22.89 11.12
N VAL A 472 -4.67 23.00 10.03
CA VAL A 472 -4.61 22.04 8.92
C VAL A 472 -3.20 22.03 8.31
N ASP A 473 -2.59 23.19 8.09
CA ASP A 473 -1.19 23.30 7.62
C ASP A 473 -0.20 22.68 8.61
N LEU A 474 -0.34 22.93 9.92
CA LEU A 474 0.49 22.30 10.95
C LEU A 474 0.41 20.77 10.88
N ILE A 475 -0.81 20.21 10.91
CA ILE A 475 -1.03 18.76 10.86
C ILE A 475 -0.44 18.19 9.56
N ALA A 476 -0.69 18.84 8.43
CA ALA A 476 -0.18 18.40 7.14
C ALA A 476 1.36 18.39 7.08
N ARG A 477 2.04 19.39 7.65
CA ARG A 477 3.51 19.41 7.71
C ARG A 477 4.07 18.26 8.56
N VAL A 478 3.45 17.98 9.71
CA VAL A 478 3.86 16.85 10.56
C VAL A 478 3.63 15.51 9.84
N LEU A 479 2.48 15.33 9.20
CA LEU A 479 2.18 14.11 8.43
C LEU A 479 3.14 13.92 7.25
N LYS A 480 3.48 14.97 6.51
CA LYS A 480 4.51 14.91 5.46
C LYS A 480 5.88 14.52 6.01
N LYS A 481 6.25 15.01 7.19
CA LYS A 481 7.49 14.62 7.88
C LYS A 481 7.50 13.15 8.33
N LEU A 482 6.32 12.55 8.51
CA LEU A 482 6.12 11.12 8.77
C LEU A 482 5.95 10.28 7.48
N ASP A 483 6.28 10.87 6.32
CA ASP A 483 6.22 10.26 4.98
C ASP A 483 4.80 9.98 4.44
N PHE A 484 3.76 10.64 4.99
CA PHE A 484 2.41 10.51 4.44
C PHE A 484 2.29 11.24 3.09
N ASN A 485 1.57 10.65 2.15
CA ASN A 485 0.97 11.40 1.05
C ASN A 485 -0.24 12.15 1.60
N VAL A 486 -0.22 13.48 1.54
CA VAL A 486 -1.22 14.36 2.16
C VAL A 486 -1.96 15.15 1.09
N ARG A 487 -3.29 15.02 1.07
CA ARG A 487 -4.20 15.86 0.28
C ARG A 487 -5.03 16.74 1.21
N ILE A 488 -5.11 18.02 0.86
CA ILE A 488 -5.88 19.02 1.60
C ILE A 488 -6.95 19.58 0.68
N THR A 489 -8.19 19.56 1.13
CA THR A 489 -9.33 20.20 0.46
C THR A 489 -10.02 21.07 1.49
N GLU A 490 -9.90 22.40 1.36
CA GLU A 490 -10.38 23.36 2.36
C GLU A 490 -9.79 23.08 3.76
N ASP A 491 -10.61 22.70 4.73
CA ASP A 491 -10.21 22.34 6.10
C ASP A 491 -10.20 20.82 6.36
N ILE A 492 -10.21 20.03 5.29
CA ILE A 492 -10.17 18.57 5.32
C ILE A 492 -8.78 18.08 4.93
N ILE A 493 -8.24 17.17 5.73
CA ILE A 493 -7.02 16.42 5.42
C ILE A 493 -7.40 14.98 5.12
N ASN A 494 -6.92 14.49 3.99
CA ASN A 494 -6.88 13.08 3.65
C ASN A 494 -5.42 12.68 3.46
N ALA A 495 -4.87 11.91 4.38
CA ALA A 495 -3.49 11.47 4.34
C ALA A 495 -3.39 9.94 4.40
N ILE A 496 -2.42 9.38 3.67
CA ILE A 496 -2.16 7.94 3.67
C ILE A 496 -0.65 7.67 3.63
N LEU A 497 -0.23 6.70 4.44
CA LEU A 497 1.08 6.07 4.43
C LEU A 497 0.87 4.59 4.16
N THR A 498 1.60 4.00 3.22
CA THR A 498 1.47 2.59 2.84
C THR A 498 2.84 1.94 2.73
N LYS A 499 2.91 0.61 2.86
CA LYS A 499 4.11 -0.19 2.58
C LYS A 499 5.29 0.11 3.49
N ASP A 500 5.01 0.31 4.78
CA ASP A 500 6.05 0.52 5.79
C ASP A 500 6.08 -0.69 6.76
N ASN A 501 7.22 -0.87 7.41
CA ASN A 501 7.39 -1.97 8.35
C ASN A 501 6.62 -1.71 9.65
N LYS A 502 6.28 -2.81 10.34
CA LYS A 502 5.44 -2.78 11.55
C LYS A 502 5.98 -1.86 12.64
N GLU A 503 7.27 -1.93 12.94
CA GLU A 503 7.89 -1.14 14.01
C GLU A 503 7.84 0.36 13.69
N SER A 504 8.21 0.73 12.45
CA SER A 504 8.08 2.10 11.95
C SER A 504 6.65 2.63 12.08
N LEU A 505 5.65 1.84 11.68
CA LEU A 505 4.25 2.26 11.76
C LEU A 505 3.76 2.44 13.20
N LEU A 506 4.15 1.56 14.13
CA LEU A 506 3.80 1.73 15.54
C LEU A 506 4.42 3.01 16.12
N ASN A 507 5.68 3.30 15.78
CA ASN A 507 6.33 4.56 16.17
C ASN A 507 5.63 5.78 15.57
N LYS A 508 5.23 5.73 14.30
CA LYS A 508 4.47 6.81 13.64
C LYS A 508 3.08 6.98 14.27
N LEU A 509 2.38 5.90 14.64
CA LEU A 509 1.10 5.97 15.36
C LEU A 509 1.22 6.62 16.73
N ASP A 510 2.30 6.36 17.46
CA ASP A 510 2.60 7.06 18.71
C ASP A 510 2.76 8.58 18.49
N ILE A 511 3.50 9.00 17.45
CA ILE A 511 3.64 10.42 17.09
C ILE A 511 2.28 11.01 16.65
N ILE A 512 1.44 10.26 15.95
CA ILE A 512 0.08 10.72 15.56
C ILE A 512 -0.83 10.86 16.79
N GLY A 513 -0.71 9.98 17.78
CA GLY A 513 -1.40 10.11 19.07
C GLY A 513 -1.02 11.40 19.79
N LYS A 514 0.29 11.70 19.85
CA LYS A 514 0.83 12.97 20.35
C LYS A 514 0.27 14.16 19.57
N LEU A 515 0.30 14.12 18.23
CA LEU A 515 -0.22 15.19 17.38
C LEU A 515 -1.71 15.46 17.63
N THR A 516 -2.49 14.41 17.84
CA THR A 516 -3.93 14.49 18.13
C THR A 516 -4.18 15.19 19.46
N ALA A 517 -3.46 14.83 20.53
CA ALA A 517 -3.56 15.51 21.82
C ALA A 517 -3.09 16.98 21.73
N TYR A 518 -1.95 17.21 21.07
CA TYR A 518 -1.37 18.54 20.89
C TYR A 518 -2.37 19.50 20.24
N THR A 519 -3.03 19.08 19.14
CA THR A 519 -3.85 19.93 18.28
C THR A 519 -5.28 20.22 18.76
N LYS A 520 -5.73 19.61 19.88
CA LYS A 520 -7.11 19.72 20.41
C LYS A 520 -7.62 21.15 20.61
N GLN A 521 -6.74 22.12 20.91
CA GLN A 521 -7.14 23.52 21.15
C GLN A 521 -6.19 24.54 20.49
N LEU A 522 -5.38 24.13 19.51
CA LEU A 522 -4.39 25.04 18.91
C LEU A 522 -5.01 26.23 18.19
N ASP A 523 -6.23 26.08 17.64
CA ASP A 523 -6.93 27.16 16.95
C ASP A 523 -7.12 28.40 17.84
N VAL A 524 -7.17 28.22 19.17
CA VAL A 524 -7.37 29.30 20.13
C VAL A 524 -6.10 30.15 20.29
N VAL A 525 -4.91 29.61 19.98
CA VAL A 525 -3.61 30.26 20.22
C VAL A 525 -2.87 30.65 18.93
N MET A 526 -3.28 30.15 17.76
CA MET A 526 -2.66 30.43 16.47
C MET A 526 -3.12 31.75 15.84
N HIS A 527 -2.68 32.89 16.40
CA HIS A 527 -3.17 34.22 16.02
C HIS A 527 -2.46 34.87 14.82
N ASP A 528 -1.20 34.53 14.54
CA ASP A 528 -0.37 35.14 13.48
C ASP A 528 0.13 34.13 12.42
N GLU A 529 0.64 34.65 11.30
CA GLU A 529 1.16 33.86 10.17
C GLU A 529 2.37 32.98 10.54
N GLY A 530 3.17 33.38 11.54
CA GLY A 530 4.33 32.61 12.00
C GLY A 530 3.99 31.50 13.01
N SER A 531 2.75 31.45 13.51
CA SER A 531 2.33 30.47 14.52
C SER A 531 2.52 29.04 14.04
N THR A 532 2.19 28.74 12.78
CA THR A 532 2.30 27.38 12.25
C THR A 532 3.74 26.87 12.25
N ALA A 533 4.69 27.68 11.78
CA ALA A 533 6.10 27.29 11.74
C ALA A 533 6.67 27.08 13.15
N ARG A 534 6.35 27.97 14.09
CA ARG A 534 6.81 27.84 15.49
C ARG A 534 6.26 26.58 16.17
N HIS A 535 4.97 26.29 15.98
CA HIS A 535 4.36 25.08 16.52
C HIS A 535 4.89 23.80 15.85
N PHE A 536 5.16 23.86 14.54
CA PHE A 536 5.79 22.75 13.83
C PHE A 536 7.18 22.45 14.40
N GLU A 537 8.08 23.43 14.41
CA GLU A 537 9.45 23.26 14.95
C GLU A 537 9.45 22.79 16.40
N LYS A 538 8.57 23.36 17.23
CA LYS A 538 8.41 22.91 18.62
C LYS A 538 7.95 21.44 18.69
N PHE A 539 6.94 21.06 17.92
CA PHE A 539 6.43 19.69 17.92
C PHE A 539 7.49 18.69 17.45
N ILE A 540 8.26 19.02 16.39
CA ILE A 540 9.35 18.19 15.92
C ILE A 540 10.41 18.02 17.02
N LYS A 541 10.87 19.13 17.61
CA LYS A 541 11.89 19.12 18.65
C LYS A 541 11.48 18.31 19.88
N ASP A 542 10.24 18.46 20.32
CA ASP A 542 9.78 17.87 21.58
C ASP A 542 9.39 16.39 21.43
N TYR A 543 9.00 15.93 20.24
CA TYR A 543 8.32 14.63 20.07
C TYR A 543 8.87 13.71 18.98
N PHE A 544 9.79 14.15 18.13
CA PHE A 544 10.51 13.26 17.23
C PHE A 544 11.79 12.76 17.90
N PRO A 545 12.18 11.48 17.68
CA PRO A 545 13.46 11.00 18.15
C PRO A 545 14.58 11.85 17.54
N SER A 546 15.55 12.26 18.36
CA SER A 546 16.75 12.95 17.89
C SER A 546 17.45 12.07 16.85
N CYS A 547 17.64 12.58 15.63
CA CYS A 547 18.45 11.94 14.61
C CYS A 547 19.91 11.80 15.06
#